data_AF-A0A1F9M1K0-F1
#
_entry.id   AF-A0A1F9M1K0-F1
#
_cell.length_a   1.000
_cell.length_b   1.000
_cell.length_c   1.000
_cell.angle_alpha   90.00
_cell.angle_beta   90.00
_cell.angle_gamma   90.00
#
_symmetry.space_group_name_H-M   'P 1'
#
loop_
_entity.id
_entity.type
_entity.pdbx_description
1 polymer ?
#
loop_
_entity_poly.entity_id
_entity_poly.type
_entity_poly.pdbx_seq_one_letter_code
_entity_poly.pdbx_strand_id
1 'polypeptide(L)'
;MSRTGWILVLLSATLAVGANLLFRSGVERAGGLILSFGGVINLLRQPRFDLGFILYAVTTILWIKVISIEPLSVAYPVLVSITFLLVTLGAAVLFRENLNWQKLLGLAVILAGIFIISRS
;
A
#
# COMPACT_ATOMS: atom_id res chain seq x y z
N MET A 1 -9.11 -16.10 -10.42
CA MET A 1 -9.26 -14.67 -10.78
C MET A 1 -9.41 -14.51 -12.28
N SER A 2 -10.40 -13.72 -12.69
CA SER A 2 -10.61 -13.29 -14.07
C SER A 2 -9.49 -12.35 -14.56
N ARG A 3 -9.36 -12.16 -15.87
CA ARG A 3 -8.38 -11.21 -16.46
C ARG A 3 -8.61 -9.79 -15.93
N THR A 4 -9.87 -9.37 -15.83
CA THR A 4 -10.25 -8.05 -15.32
C THR A 4 -9.90 -7.90 -13.84
N GLY A 5 -10.11 -8.94 -13.02
CA GLY A 5 -9.73 -8.94 -11.61
C GLY A 5 -8.23 -8.72 -11.40
N TRP A 6 -7.39 -9.40 -12.18
CA TRP A 6 -5.94 -9.19 -12.14
C TRP A 6 -5.52 -7.76 -12.47
N ILE A 7 -6.08 -7.18 -13.55
CA ILE A 7 -5.76 -5.80 -13.95
C ILE A 7 -6.15 -4.81 -12.84
N LEU A 8 -7.35 -4.96 -12.27
CA LEU A 8 -7.84 -4.08 -11.21
C LEU A 8 -7.03 -4.22 -9.93
N VAL A 9 -6.61 -5.43 -9.55
CA VAL A 9 -5.74 -5.65 -8.38
C VAL A 9 -4.37 -5.03 -8.57
N LEU A 10 -3.74 -5.21 -9.73
CA LEU A 10 -2.44 -4.61 -10.02
C LEU A 10 -2.50 -3.08 -10.02
N LEU A 11 -3.55 -2.51 -10.62
CA LEU A 11 -3.78 -1.08 -10.62
C LEU A 11 -4.01 -0.55 -9.19
N SER A 12 -4.88 -1.21 -8.43
CA SER A 12 -5.16 -0.87 -7.03
C SER A 12 -3.90 -0.96 -6.17
N ALA A 13 -3.11 -2.03 -6.30
CA ALA A 13 -1.85 -2.20 -5.58
C ALA A 13 -0.85 -1.08 -5.90
N THR A 14 -0.71 -0.71 -7.19
CA THR A 14 0.21 0.38 -7.59
C THR A 14 -0.21 1.73 -7.02
N LEU A 15 -1.51 2.03 -7.03
CA LEU A 15 -2.05 3.25 -6.43
C LEU A 15 -1.91 3.23 -4.89
N ALA A 16 -2.15 2.09 -4.25
CA ALA A 16 -1.94 1.89 -2.82
C ALA A 16 -0.48 2.14 -2.43
N VAL A 17 0.46 1.65 -3.23
CA VAL A 17 1.90 1.88 -3.01
C VAL A 17 2.21 3.36 -3.09
N GLY A 18 1.74 4.05 -4.15
CA GLY A 18 1.88 5.49 -4.29
C GLY A 18 1.31 6.27 -3.10
N ALA A 19 0.11 5.90 -2.64
CA ALA A 19 -0.54 6.50 -1.48
C ALA A 19 0.30 6.34 -0.20
N ASN A 20 0.77 5.12 0.09
CA ASN A 20 1.57 4.83 1.29
C ASN A 20 2.90 5.60 1.30
N LEU A 21 3.58 5.67 0.16
CA LEU A 21 4.83 6.41 0.02
C LEU A 21 4.60 7.93 0.15
N LEU A 22 3.49 8.44 -0.42
CA LEU A 22 3.09 9.83 -0.27
C LEU A 22 2.76 10.17 1.19
N PHE A 23 2.02 9.32 1.89
CA PHE A 23 1.74 9.50 3.32
C PHE A 23 3.01 9.55 4.14
N ARG A 24 3.93 8.60 3.94
CA ARG A 24 5.25 8.61 4.60
C ARG A 24 5.96 9.94 4.38
N SER A 25 6.03 10.40 3.13
CA SER A 25 6.69 11.66 2.79
C SER A 25 5.97 12.91 3.30
N GLY A 26 4.63 12.88 3.39
CA GLY A 26 3.80 13.98 3.88
C GLY A 26 3.94 14.14 5.39
N VAL A 27 3.91 13.03 6.13
CA VAL A 27 4.14 13.00 7.58
C VAL A 27 5.55 13.46 7.92
N GLU A 28 6.56 13.00 7.18
CA GLU A 28 7.95 13.44 7.39
C GLU A 28 8.11 14.95 7.18
N ARG A 29 7.52 15.52 6.11
CA ARG A 29 7.55 16.97 5.87
C ARG A 29 6.75 17.79 6.88
N ALA A 30 5.71 17.21 7.47
CA ALA A 30 4.96 17.85 8.56
C ALA A 30 5.73 17.88 9.89
N GLY A 31 6.90 17.22 9.97
CA GLY A 31 7.67 17.06 11.21
C GLY A 31 7.14 15.93 12.10
N GLY A 32 6.37 15.00 11.54
CA GLY A 32 5.68 13.93 12.27
C GLY A 32 4.19 14.22 12.49
N LEU A 33 3.50 13.25 13.09
CA LEU A 33 2.09 13.38 13.45
C LEU A 33 1.99 13.89 14.89
N ILE A 34 1.78 15.19 15.04
CA ILE A 34 1.53 15.83 16.33
C ILE A 34 0.01 15.92 16.50
N LEU A 35 -0.54 15.18 17.48
CA LEU A 35 -1.99 15.15 17.80
C LEU A 35 -2.45 16.43 18.53
N SER A 36 -2.03 17.60 18.04
CA SER A 36 -2.54 18.91 18.44
C SER A 36 -3.32 19.51 17.28
N PHE A 37 -4.23 20.43 17.57
CA PHE A 37 -5.02 21.10 16.53
C PHE A 37 -4.12 21.75 15.46
N GLY A 38 -3.02 22.39 15.88
CA GLY A 38 -2.02 22.95 14.98
C GLY A 38 -1.22 21.90 14.19
N GLY A 39 -0.88 20.78 14.82
CA GLY A 39 -0.16 19.67 14.17
C GLY A 39 -0.99 18.98 13.08
N VAL A 40 -2.26 18.75 13.34
CA VAL A 40 -3.20 18.18 12.35
C VAL A 40 -3.40 19.14 11.17
N ILE A 41 -3.59 20.43 11.43
CA ILE A 41 -3.68 21.44 10.36
C ILE A 41 -2.39 21.49 9.54
N ASN A 42 -1.23 21.39 10.17
CA ASN A 42 0.05 21.39 9.45
C ASN A 42 0.19 20.17 8.54
N LEU A 43 -0.28 19.00 8.98
CA LEU A 43 -0.29 17.78 8.16
C LEU A 43 -1.27 17.90 6.98
N LEU A 44 -2.49 18.40 7.22
CA LEU A 44 -3.52 18.64 6.19
C LEU A 44 -3.17 19.79 5.23
N ARG A 45 -2.11 20.56 5.51
CA ARG A 45 -1.57 21.54 4.58
C ARG A 45 -0.46 20.97 3.70
N GLN A 46 -0.01 19.73 3.95
CA GLN A 46 1.03 19.10 3.12
C GLN A 46 0.40 18.52 1.85
N PRO A 47 0.71 19.05 0.66
CA PRO A 47 0.09 18.58 -0.60
C PRO A 47 0.34 17.11 -0.88
N ARG A 48 1.47 16.56 -0.38
CA ARG A 48 1.81 15.14 -0.51
C ARG A 48 0.89 14.25 0.32
N PHE A 49 0.51 14.69 1.52
CA PHE A 49 -0.43 13.96 2.36
C PHE A 49 -1.82 13.91 1.71
N ASP A 50 -2.28 15.06 1.22
CA ASP A 50 -3.59 15.17 0.56
C ASP A 50 -3.66 14.36 -0.74
N LEU A 51 -2.60 14.40 -1.55
CA LEU A 51 -2.49 13.54 -2.74
C LEU A 51 -2.50 12.06 -2.37
N GLY A 52 -1.79 11.68 -1.30
CA GLY A 52 -1.84 10.32 -0.77
C GLY A 52 -3.26 9.92 -0.38
N PHE A 53 -4.00 10.83 0.25
CA PHE A 53 -5.38 10.61 0.66
C PHE A 53 -6.32 10.40 -0.53
N ILE A 54 -6.19 11.23 -1.56
CA ILE A 54 -6.95 11.11 -2.81
C ILE A 54 -6.62 9.78 -3.51
N LEU A 55 -5.34 9.43 -3.64
CA LEU A 55 -4.95 8.13 -4.22
C LEU A 55 -5.51 6.95 -3.43
N TYR A 56 -5.51 7.05 -2.10
CA TYR A 56 -6.05 6.01 -1.23
C TYR A 56 -7.57 5.86 -1.38
N ALA A 57 -8.29 6.97 -1.55
CA ALA A 57 -9.73 6.94 -1.85
C ALA A 57 -10.00 6.25 -3.20
N VAL A 58 -9.24 6.58 -4.26
CA VAL A 58 -9.36 5.92 -5.57
C VAL A 58 -9.03 4.42 -5.46
N THR A 59 -7.96 4.07 -4.73
CA THR A 59 -7.57 2.69 -4.44
C THR A 59 -8.72 1.91 -3.81
N THR A 60 -9.41 2.53 -2.84
CA THR A 60 -10.56 1.93 -2.15
C THR A 60 -11.72 1.67 -3.11
N ILE A 61 -12.02 2.59 -4.01
CA ILE A 61 -13.07 2.40 -5.03
C ILE A 61 -12.73 1.23 -5.95
N LEU A 62 -11.49 1.15 -6.43
CA LEU A 62 -11.04 0.02 -7.26
C LEU A 62 -11.07 -1.30 -6.50
N TRP A 63 -10.70 -1.28 -5.22
CA TRP A 63 -10.77 -2.46 -4.36
C TRP A 63 -12.20 -2.96 -4.18
N ILE A 64 -13.17 -2.05 -3.94
CA ILE A 64 -14.60 -2.39 -3.89
C ILE A 64 -15.05 -3.04 -5.20
N LYS A 65 -14.54 -2.56 -6.35
CA LYS A 65 -14.85 -3.18 -7.64
C LYS A 65 -14.26 -4.59 -7.74
N VAL A 66 -13.04 -4.83 -7.27
CA VAL A 66 -12.40 -6.16 -7.26
C VAL A 66 -13.23 -7.15 -6.45
N ILE A 67 -13.61 -6.81 -5.21
CA ILE A 67 -14.37 -7.72 -4.34
C ILE A 67 -15.80 -7.98 -4.86
N SER A 68 -16.31 -7.12 -5.76
CA SER A 68 -17.61 -7.34 -6.41
C SER A 68 -17.56 -8.39 -7.52
N ILE A 69 -16.38 -8.69 -8.07
CA ILE A 69 -16.21 -9.61 -9.22
C ILE A 69 -15.32 -10.81 -8.90
N GLU A 70 -14.53 -10.76 -7.82
CA GLU A 70 -13.65 -11.83 -7.38
C GLU A 70 -13.97 -12.25 -5.94
N PRO A 71 -13.78 -13.54 -5.58
CA PRO A 71 -13.84 -13.98 -4.19
C PRO A 71 -12.82 -13.23 -3.34
N LEU A 72 -13.29 -12.65 -2.23
CA LEU A 72 -12.44 -11.93 -1.27
C LEU A 72 -11.27 -12.78 -0.78
N SER A 73 -11.51 -14.08 -0.53
CA SER A 73 -10.51 -15.04 -0.06
C SER A 73 -9.32 -15.20 -1.01
N VAL A 74 -9.49 -14.90 -2.30
CA VAL A 74 -8.43 -14.99 -3.32
C VAL A 74 -7.85 -13.61 -3.60
N ALA A 75 -8.70 -12.61 -3.83
CA ALA A 75 -8.25 -11.28 -4.24
C ALA A 75 -7.48 -10.53 -3.14
N TYR A 76 -7.88 -10.70 -1.87
CA TYR A 76 -7.28 -9.96 -0.75
C TYR A 76 -5.83 -10.38 -0.48
N PRO A 77 -5.51 -11.69 -0.33
CA PRO A 77 -4.12 -12.11 -0.20
C PRO A 77 -3.23 -11.64 -1.35
N VAL A 78 -3.73 -11.73 -2.59
CA VAL A 78 -2.97 -11.29 -3.78
C VAL A 78 -2.68 -9.79 -3.73
N LEU A 79 -3.70 -8.95 -3.46
CA LEU A 79 -3.51 -7.51 -3.36
C LEU A 79 -2.52 -7.14 -2.25
N VAL A 80 -2.69 -7.73 -1.06
CA VAL A 80 -1.83 -7.43 0.10
C VAL A 80 -0.39 -7.84 -0.19
N SER A 81 -0.15 -8.99 -0.82
CA SER A 81 1.21 -9.44 -1.21
C SER A 81 1.93 -8.41 -2.05
N ILE A 82 1.28 -8.01 -3.15
CA ILE A 82 1.87 -7.15 -4.17
C ILE A 82 2.09 -5.77 -3.57
N THR A 83 1.09 -5.24 -2.87
CA THR A 83 1.17 -3.93 -2.20
C THR A 83 2.28 -3.94 -1.17
N PHE A 84 2.36 -4.95 -0.30
CA PHE A 84 3.37 -5.03 0.74
C PHE A 84 4.79 -5.10 0.18
N LEU A 85 5.00 -5.95 -0.83
CA LEU A 85 6.29 -6.08 -1.52
C LEU A 85 6.71 -4.75 -2.15
N LEU A 86 5.82 -4.14 -2.92
CA LEU A 86 6.10 -2.89 -3.63
C LEU A 86 6.27 -1.70 -2.68
N VAL A 87 5.50 -1.62 -1.59
CA VAL A 87 5.70 -0.59 -0.55
C VAL A 87 7.05 -0.77 0.12
N THR A 88 7.43 -2.00 0.49
CA THR A 88 8.71 -2.28 1.14
C THR A 88 9.89 -1.92 0.24
N LEU A 89 9.84 -2.31 -1.03
CA LEU A 89 10.87 -1.97 -2.02
C LEU A 89 10.88 -0.47 -2.32
N GLY A 90 9.70 0.13 -2.52
CA GLY A 90 9.56 1.57 -2.74
C GLY A 90 10.11 2.38 -1.59
N ALA A 91 9.85 1.95 -0.35
CA ALA A 91 10.37 2.62 0.84
C ALA A 91 11.90 2.52 0.95
N ALA A 92 12.46 1.35 0.66
CA ALA A 92 13.91 1.16 0.62
C ALA A 92 14.60 2.03 -0.42
N VAL A 93 14.00 2.19 -1.61
CA VAL A 93 14.58 3.00 -2.70
C VAL A 93 14.40 4.50 -2.44
N LEU A 94 13.20 4.95 -2.08
CA LEU A 94 12.86 6.37 -1.95
C LEU A 94 13.36 6.99 -0.63
N PHE A 95 13.23 6.27 0.48
CA PHE A 95 13.63 6.76 1.81
C PHE A 95 14.99 6.21 2.25
N ARG A 96 15.67 5.43 1.40
CA ARG A 96 16.97 4.81 1.68
C ARG A 96 16.98 4.03 3.00
N GLU A 97 15.85 3.42 3.33
CA GLU A 97 15.74 2.62 4.54
C GLU A 97 16.59 1.36 4.40
N ASN A 98 17.44 1.09 5.39
CA ASN A 98 18.24 -0.14 5.41
C ASN A 98 17.33 -1.36 5.49
N LEU A 99 17.28 -2.11 4.39
CA LEU A 99 16.67 -3.43 4.34
C LEU A 99 17.62 -4.42 4.99
N ASN A 100 17.38 -4.74 6.25
CA ASN A 100 18.09 -5.82 6.94
C ASN A 100 17.72 -7.17 6.31
N TRP A 101 18.65 -8.13 6.32
CA TRP A 101 18.44 -9.51 5.85
C TRP A 101 17.23 -10.17 6.50
N GLN A 102 16.94 -9.85 7.76
CA GLN A 102 15.74 -10.31 8.46
C GLN A 102 14.43 -9.83 7.81
N LYS A 103 14.37 -8.57 7.31
CA LYS A 103 13.19 -8.05 6.60
C LYS A 103 12.98 -8.77 5.27
N LEU A 104 14.07 -9.09 4.56
CA LEU A 104 14.02 -9.86 3.31
C LEU A 104 13.55 -11.29 3.53
N LEU A 105 14.04 -11.96 4.59
CA LEU A 105 13.55 -13.28 5.00
C LEU A 105 12.06 -13.25 5.38
N GLY A 106 11.64 -12.27 6.18
CA GLY A 106 10.23 -12.09 6.53
C GLY A 106 9.35 -11.87 5.30
N LEU A 107 9.81 -11.06 4.34
CA LEU A 107 9.13 -10.84 3.06
C LEU A 107 8.99 -12.16 2.29
N ALA A 108 10.05 -12.97 2.19
CA ALA A 108 10.00 -14.26 1.53
C ALA A 108 8.99 -15.23 2.18
N VAL A 109 8.91 -15.24 3.51
CA VAL A 109 7.94 -16.05 4.27
C VAL A 109 6.50 -15.59 4.02
N ILE A 110 6.24 -14.27 4.03
CA ILE A 110 4.90 -13.73 3.74
C ILE A 110 4.47 -14.11 2.31
N LEU A 111 5.36 -13.94 1.33
CA LEU A 111 5.07 -14.32 -0.06
C LEU A 111 4.81 -15.82 -0.20
N ALA A 112 5.57 -16.67 0.50
CA ALA A 112 5.37 -18.11 0.51
C ALA A 112 4.01 -18.48 1.15
N GLY A 113 3.67 -17.87 2.29
CA GLY A 113 2.38 -18.07 2.95
C GLY A 113 1.21 -17.68 2.05
N ILE A 114 1.33 -16.58 1.32
CA ILE A 114 0.27 -16.14 0.41
C ILE A 114 0.20 -17.03 -0.84
N PHE A 115 1.33 -17.50 -1.36
CA PHE A 115 1.34 -18.47 -2.46
C PHE A 115 0.55 -19.74 -2.09
N ILE A 116 0.72 -20.24 -0.86
CA ILE A 116 -0.02 -21.39 -0.34
C ILE A 116 -1.53 -21.09 -0.28
N ILE A 117 -1.92 -19.94 0.28
CA ILE A 117 -3.33 -19.53 0.39
C ILE A 117 -3.96 -19.37 -1.00
N SER A 118 -3.24 -18.80 -1.97
CA SER A 118 -3.75 -18.55 -3.33
C SER A 118 -4.02 -19.83 -4.12
N ARG A 119 -3.47 -20.97 -3.70
CA ARG A 119 -3.59 -22.28 -4.36
C ARG A 119 -4.67 -23.16 -3.73
N SER A 120 -5.23 -22.76 -2.59
CA SER A 120 -6.35 -23.43 -1.90
C SER A 120 -7.70 -22.86 -2.35
#